data_AF-A0A7K3CYS7-F1
#
_entry.id   AF-A0A7K3CYS7-F1
#
_cell.length_a   1.000
_cell.length_b   1.000
_cell.length_c   1.000
_cell.angle_alpha   90.00
_cell.angle_beta   90.00
_cell.angle_gamma   90.00
#
_symmetry.space_group_name_H-M   'P 1'
#
loop_
_entity.id
_entity.type
_entity.pdbx_description
1 polymer ?
#
loop_
_entity_poly.entity_id
_entity_poly.type
_entity_poly.pdbx_seq_one_letter_code
_entity_poly.pdbx_strand_id
1 'polypeptide(L)'
;MASIRTARIIAAAAAVPLAAALFSGVASADNGAFANNGSNAGVATVNGSGVGDDNSGNSSTTQQQAVGNGASNQNNTAQVNGSAFTAIDQSNENVAVNFAQLW
;
A
#
# COMPACT_ATOMS: atom_id res chain seq x y z
N MET A 1 -8.60 -7.58 57.19
CA MET A 1 -9.47 -7.06 56.12
C MET A 1 -8.97 -5.75 55.49
N ALA A 2 -8.34 -4.84 56.23
CA ALA A 2 -7.86 -3.55 55.70
C ALA A 2 -6.62 -3.66 54.77
N SER A 3 -5.68 -4.57 55.04
CA SER A 3 -4.44 -4.73 54.25
C SER A 3 -4.68 -5.15 52.79
N ILE A 4 -5.68 -6.00 52.55
CA ILE A 4 -6.06 -6.45 51.21
C ILE A 4 -6.68 -5.31 50.40
N ARG A 5 -7.43 -4.39 51.04
CA ARG A 5 -8.01 -3.22 50.36
C ARG A 5 -6.90 -2.28 49.89
N THR A 6 -5.92 -1.99 50.73
CA THR A 6 -4.78 -1.14 50.37
C THR A 6 -3.96 -1.75 49.24
N ALA A 7 -3.67 -3.06 49.31
CA ALA A 7 -2.94 -3.75 48.24
C ALA A 7 -3.69 -3.72 46.90
N ARG A 8 -5.02 -3.89 46.90
CA ARG A 8 -5.85 -3.81 45.70
C ARG A 8 -5.88 -2.41 45.08
N ILE A 9 -5.92 -1.36 45.90
CA ILE A 9 -5.91 0.04 45.43
C ILE A 9 -4.57 0.36 44.77
N ILE A 10 -3.46 -0.05 45.39
CA ILE A 10 -2.12 0.15 44.81
C ILE A 10 -1.99 -0.61 43.49
N ALA A 11 -2.46 -1.86 43.44
CA ALA A 11 -2.45 -2.66 42.22
C ALA A 11 -3.28 -2.00 41.09
N ALA A 12 -4.46 -1.47 41.42
CA ALA A 12 -5.30 -0.76 40.46
C ALA A 12 -4.64 0.51 39.93
N ALA A 13 -4.03 1.32 40.81
CA ALA A 13 -3.30 2.52 40.42
C ALA A 13 -2.07 2.20 39.56
N ALA A 14 -1.34 1.15 39.89
CA ALA A 14 -0.18 0.69 39.13
C ALA A 14 -0.55 0.15 37.73
N ALA A 15 -1.78 -0.33 37.54
CA ALA A 15 -2.27 -0.80 36.24
C ALA A 15 -2.73 0.32 35.31
N VAL A 16 -2.92 1.56 35.80
CA VAL A 16 -3.43 2.68 34.98
C VAL A 16 -2.53 3.00 33.77
N PRO A 17 -1.19 3.08 33.87
CA PRO A 17 -0.34 3.34 32.70
C PRO A 17 -0.43 2.25 31.64
N LEU A 18 -0.53 0.97 32.05
CA LEU A 18 -0.72 -0.16 31.14
C LEU A 18 -2.09 -0.11 30.46
N ALA A 19 -3.14 0.18 31.22
CA ALA A 19 -4.48 0.35 30.68
C ALA A 19 -4.54 1.53 29.70
N ALA A 20 -3.90 2.65 30.03
CA ALA A 20 -3.79 3.79 29.12
C ALA A 20 -3.10 3.36 27.81
N ALA A 21 -1.96 2.68 27.85
CA ALA A 21 -1.27 2.21 26.65
C ALA A 21 -2.11 1.21 25.82
N LEU A 22 -2.82 0.29 26.48
CA LEU A 22 -3.65 -0.72 25.80
C LEU A 22 -4.88 -0.11 25.13
N PHE A 23 -5.50 0.88 25.76
CA PHE A 23 -6.76 1.47 25.30
C PHE A 23 -6.58 2.79 24.54
N SER A 24 -5.40 3.41 24.55
CA SER A 24 -5.11 4.61 23.75
C SER A 24 -4.56 4.31 22.36
N GLY A 25 -4.34 3.03 22.02
CA GLY A 25 -3.86 2.63 20.70
C GLY A 25 -4.93 2.87 19.64
N VAL A 26 -4.64 3.73 18.66
CA VAL A 26 -5.32 3.67 17.36
C VAL A 26 -4.73 2.50 16.57
N ALA A 27 -5.57 1.66 15.98
CA ALA A 27 -5.10 0.68 15.01
C ALA A 27 -4.58 1.43 13.77
N SER A 28 -3.31 1.79 13.78
CA SER A 28 -2.63 2.25 12.56
C SER A 28 -2.41 1.01 11.71
N ALA A 29 -3.24 0.85 10.67
CA ALA A 29 -2.94 -0.12 9.62
C ALA A 29 -1.59 0.27 9.01
N ASP A 30 -0.60 -0.60 9.17
CA ASP A 30 0.73 -0.39 8.60
C ASP A 30 0.68 -0.64 7.08
N ASN A 31 1.16 0.35 6.31
CA ASN A 31 1.30 0.29 4.86
C ASN A 31 2.79 0.34 4.47
N GLY A 32 3.68 -0.10 5.36
CA GLY A 32 5.11 -0.16 5.16
C GLY A 32 5.56 -1.46 4.48
N ALA A 33 6.64 -1.38 3.71
CA ALA A 33 7.36 -2.56 3.26
C ALA A 33 8.67 -2.63 4.06
N PHE A 34 8.92 -3.77 4.69
CA PHE A 34 10.14 -4.04 5.43
C PHE A 34 11.08 -4.89 4.57
N ALA A 35 12.35 -4.47 4.48
CA ALA A 35 13.40 -5.25 3.84
C ALA A 35 14.68 -5.24 4.69
N ASN A 36 15.45 -6.32 4.58
CA ASN A 36 16.78 -6.48 5.16
C ASN A 36 17.71 -7.20 4.15
N ASN A 37 19.02 -7.25 4.42
CA ASN A 37 20.00 -8.07 3.67
C ASN A 37 19.97 -7.86 2.13
N GLY A 38 19.96 -6.61 1.67
CA GLY A 38 19.98 -6.30 0.23
C GLY A 38 18.66 -6.60 -0.50
N SER A 39 17.58 -6.82 0.25
CA SER A 39 16.26 -7.09 -0.31
C SER A 39 15.58 -5.82 -0.81
N ASN A 40 14.68 -6.00 -1.78
CA ASN A 40 13.80 -4.95 -2.27
C ASN A 40 12.46 -5.02 -1.53
N ALA A 41 11.98 -3.86 -1.08
CA ALA A 41 10.70 -3.70 -0.42
C ALA A 41 9.92 -2.59 -1.14
N GLY A 42 8.64 -2.82 -1.40
CA GLY A 42 7.76 -1.73 -1.82
C GLY A 42 6.32 -2.02 -1.44
N VAL A 43 5.59 -0.94 -1.19
CA VAL A 43 4.16 -0.93 -1.00
C VAL A 43 3.56 -0.02 -2.05
N ALA A 44 2.47 -0.47 -2.64
CA ALA A 44 1.61 0.35 -3.45
C ALA A 44 0.19 0.15 -2.94
N THR A 45 -0.47 1.25 -2.63
CA THR A 45 -1.85 1.24 -2.15
C THR A 45 -2.66 2.13 -3.06
N VAL A 46 -3.82 1.63 -3.47
CA VAL A 46 -4.85 2.42 -4.09
C VAL A 46 -5.99 2.50 -3.08
N ASN A 47 -6.08 3.64 -2.39
CA ASN A 47 -7.13 3.89 -1.39
C ASN A 47 -8.17 4.85 -1.99
N GLY A 48 -9.44 4.46 -1.97
CA GLY A 48 -10.54 5.31 -2.45
C GLY A 48 -10.59 5.51 -3.97
N SER A 49 -10.26 4.50 -4.77
CA SER A 49 -10.30 4.57 -6.23
C SER A 49 -11.64 4.25 -6.87
N GLY A 50 -11.79 4.60 -8.14
CA GLY A 50 -12.98 4.33 -8.93
C GLY A 50 -13.95 5.50 -8.85
N VAL A 51 -15.25 5.20 -8.78
CA VAL A 51 -16.31 6.21 -8.66
C VAL A 51 -17.11 5.96 -7.40
N GLY A 52 -17.40 7.02 -6.64
CA GLY A 52 -18.14 6.94 -5.37
C GLY A 52 -19.65 6.88 -5.52
N ASP A 53 -20.18 7.39 -6.65
CA ASP A 53 -21.61 7.42 -6.99
C ASP A 53 -21.80 6.97 -8.47
N ASP A 54 -22.70 7.58 -9.23
CA ASP A 54 -22.98 7.18 -10.61
C ASP A 54 -21.86 7.57 -11.59
N ASN A 55 -21.53 6.67 -12.51
CA ASN A 55 -20.59 6.90 -13.60
C ASN A 55 -21.22 6.50 -14.93
N SER A 56 -21.49 7.46 -15.81
CA SER A 56 -22.01 7.21 -17.16
C SER A 56 -20.90 7.10 -18.22
N GLY A 57 -19.64 6.91 -17.79
CA GLY A 57 -18.52 6.74 -18.69
C GLY A 57 -17.38 5.95 -18.09
N ASN A 58 -16.15 6.31 -18.43
CA ASN A 58 -14.99 5.51 -18.07
C ASN A 58 -14.37 5.98 -16.75
N SER A 59 -14.08 5.01 -15.90
CA SER A 59 -13.20 5.19 -14.74
C SER A 59 -12.10 4.16 -14.84
N SER A 60 -10.85 4.59 -14.70
CA SER A 60 -9.71 3.70 -14.56
C SER A 60 -8.90 4.14 -13.37
N THR A 61 -8.38 3.15 -12.66
CA THR A 61 -7.33 3.37 -11.70
C THR A 61 -6.25 2.35 -11.96
N THR A 62 -5.04 2.84 -12.18
CA THR A 62 -3.88 1.97 -12.37
C THR A 62 -2.88 2.22 -11.27
N GLN A 63 -2.53 1.13 -10.59
CA GLN A 63 -1.42 1.09 -9.66
C GLN A 63 -0.25 0.42 -10.35
N GLN A 64 0.93 1.02 -10.24
CA GLN A 64 2.16 0.41 -10.72
C GLN A 64 3.20 0.41 -9.60
N GLN A 65 3.81 -0.75 -9.40
CA GLN A 65 4.97 -0.92 -8.54
C GLN A 65 6.02 -1.74 -9.29
N ALA A 66 7.26 -1.26 -9.36
CA ALA A 66 8.41 -2.01 -9.83
C ALA A 66 9.51 -1.83 -8.79
N VAL A 67 9.92 -2.91 -8.14
CA VAL A 67 10.93 -2.85 -7.08
C VAL A 67 11.99 -3.89 -7.34
N GLY A 68 13.24 -3.44 -7.30
CA GLY A 68 14.41 -4.28 -7.47
C GLY A 68 15.10 -4.13 -8.80
N ASN A 69 16.29 -4.73 -8.86
CA ASN A 69 17.18 -4.55 -9.99
C ASN A 69 16.58 -5.13 -11.27
N GLY A 70 16.53 -4.32 -12.34
CA GLY A 70 15.88 -4.69 -13.60
C GLY A 70 14.35 -4.62 -13.57
N ALA A 71 13.73 -4.13 -12.49
CA ALA A 71 12.29 -3.97 -12.45
C ALA A 71 11.85 -2.81 -13.36
N SER A 72 10.87 -3.08 -14.21
CA SER A 72 10.19 -2.09 -15.04
C SER A 72 8.69 -2.31 -14.91
N ASN A 73 7.91 -1.25 -15.03
CA ASN A 73 6.46 -1.36 -15.05
C ASN A 73 5.94 -0.46 -16.17
N GLN A 74 5.59 -1.08 -17.28
CA GLN A 74 4.96 -0.43 -18.42
C GLN A 74 3.44 -0.57 -18.26
N ASN A 75 2.70 0.52 -18.42
CA ASN A 75 1.25 0.48 -18.44
C ASN A 75 0.72 1.37 -19.54
N ASN A 76 -0.18 0.79 -20.34
CA ASN A 76 -0.91 1.48 -21.37
C ASN A 76 -2.39 1.30 -21.03
N THR A 77 -3.09 2.41 -20.77
CA THR A 77 -4.52 2.39 -20.48
C THR A 77 -5.23 3.29 -21.47
N ALA A 78 -6.14 2.73 -22.25
CA ALA A 78 -7.04 3.50 -23.11
C ALA A 78 -8.48 3.12 -22.77
N GLN A 79 -9.33 4.12 -22.63
CA GLN A 79 -10.75 3.92 -22.40
C GLN A 79 -11.54 4.83 -23.34
N VAL A 80 -12.51 4.25 -24.04
CA VAL A 80 -13.41 4.97 -24.95
C VAL A 80 -14.83 4.84 -24.44
N ASN A 81 -15.54 5.96 -24.32
CA ASN A 81 -16.95 5.98 -23.99
C ASN A 81 -17.67 6.86 -25.01
N GLY A 82 -18.68 6.31 -25.70
CA GLY A 82 -19.49 7.04 -26.67
C GLY A 82 -18.86 7.21 -28.06
N SER A 83 -18.41 6.14 -28.72
CA SER A 83 -17.91 6.20 -30.10
C SER A 83 -18.40 5.07 -31.00
N ALA A 84 -18.76 5.39 -32.24
CA ALA A 84 -19.11 4.43 -33.28
C ALA A 84 -17.88 3.84 -34.00
N PHE A 85 -16.77 4.60 -34.10
CA PHE A 85 -15.50 4.16 -34.67
C PHE A 85 -14.32 4.77 -33.88
N THR A 86 -13.57 3.94 -33.15
CA THR A 86 -12.31 4.37 -32.53
C THR A 86 -11.24 3.32 -32.76
N ALA A 87 -10.20 3.71 -33.50
CA ALA A 87 -8.96 2.95 -33.55
C ALA A 87 -8.10 3.41 -32.38
N ILE A 88 -7.66 2.47 -31.55
CA ILE A 88 -6.69 2.70 -30.48
C ILE A 88 -5.47 1.88 -30.82
N ASP A 89 -4.32 2.54 -30.95
CA ASP A 89 -3.03 1.89 -30.99
C ASP A 89 -2.32 2.15 -29.67
N GLN A 90 -2.06 1.09 -28.91
CA GLN A 90 -1.28 1.13 -27.68
C GLN A 90 0.02 0.34 -27.82
N SER A 91 0.56 0.25 -29.04
CA SER A 91 1.84 -0.39 -29.31
C SER A 91 2.94 0.20 -28.43
N ASN A 92 3.81 -0.69 -27.97
CA ASN A 92 4.93 -0.36 -27.11
C ASN A 92 6.14 -1.19 -27.54
N GLU A 93 7.29 -0.55 -27.71
CA GLU A 93 8.55 -1.21 -28.02
C GLU A 93 9.46 -1.17 -26.80
N ASN A 94 9.82 -2.35 -26.26
CA ASN A 94 10.75 -2.45 -25.15
C ASN A 94 12.09 -3.01 -25.66
N VAL A 95 13.13 -2.16 -25.65
CA VAL A 95 14.48 -2.54 -26.12
C VAL A 95 15.37 -2.80 -24.92
N ALA A 96 15.76 -4.06 -24.72
CA ALA A 96 16.72 -4.45 -23.69
C ALA A 96 18.12 -4.61 -24.30
N VAL A 97 19.03 -3.68 -23.99
CA VAL A 97 20.43 -3.76 -24.40
C VAL A 97 21.24 -4.38 -23.27
N ASN A 98 21.70 -5.62 -23.48
CA ASN A 98 22.56 -6.31 -22.54
C ASN A 98 23.99 -6.33 -23.06
N PHE A 99 24.93 -5.83 -22.27
CA PHE A 99 26.35 -5.92 -22.57
C PHE A 99 26.93 -7.18 -21.94
N ALA A 100 27.54 -8.06 -22.74
CA ALA A 100 28.41 -9.10 -22.22
C ALA A 100 29.80 -8.50 -21.96
N GLN A 101 30.44 -8.91 -20.86
CA GLN A 101 31.81 -8.51 -20.59
C GLN A 101 32.72 -9.19 -21.62
N LEU A 102 33.36 -8.39 -22.48
CA LEU A 102 34.18 -8.90 -23.59
C LEU A 102 35.63 -9.22 -23.20
N TRP A 103 36.05 -8.88 -21.97
CA TRP A 103 37.31 -9.32 -21.36
C TRP A 103 37.32 -9.04 -19.84
#